data_AF-A0A397UZE1-F1
#
_entry.id   AF-A0A397UZE1-F1
#
_cell.length_a   1.000
_cell.length_b   1.000
_cell.length_c   1.000
_cell.angle_alpha   90.00
_cell.angle_beta   90.00
_cell.angle_gamma   90.00
#
_symmetry.space_group_name_H-M   'P 1'
#
loop_
_entity.id
_entity.type
_entity.pdbx_description
1 polymer ?
#
loop_
_entity_poly.entity_id
_entity_poly.type
_entity_poly.pdbx_seq_one_letter_code
_entity_poly.pdbx_strand_id
1 'polypeptide(L)'
;MVEMTTGRRCFNDYKFYLDLIFMICKGLRPKFKPGIPEYYVELANQCMNSEPEKRPKIIEIIAKLDEWLKIIKNENENKNENESENSDENSSESRIKKQFLESDEISKSLPTITEKLNNAYTSKRYHISEIGSKSPDLHIFSKTAKVPDD
;
A
#
# COMPACT_ATOMS: atom_id res chain seq x y z
N MET A 1 -1.46 -2.37 -1.25
CA MET A 1 0.01 -2.27 -1.07
C MET A 1 0.47 -2.98 0.20
N VAL A 2 0.18 -2.47 1.41
CA VAL A 2 0.64 -3.11 2.68
C VAL A 2 0.11 -4.54 2.85
N GLU A 3 -1.19 -4.77 2.59
CA GLU A 3 -1.79 -6.11 2.70
C GLU A 3 -1.13 -7.11 1.74
N MET A 4 -0.80 -6.68 0.53
CA MET A 4 -0.13 -7.53 -0.47
C MET A 4 1.28 -7.95 -0.01
N THR A 5 2.03 -7.03 0.60
CA THR A 5 3.41 -7.32 1.02
C THR A 5 3.50 -8.04 2.35
N THR A 6 2.51 -7.88 3.22
CA THR A 6 2.52 -8.51 4.55
C THR A 6 1.74 -9.82 4.60
N GLY A 7 0.86 -10.08 3.63
CA GLY A 7 -0.08 -11.20 3.65
C GLY A 7 -1.08 -11.13 4.80
N ARG A 8 -1.18 -9.98 5.47
CA ARG A 8 -2.01 -9.76 6.66
C ARG A 8 -2.98 -8.62 6.41
N ARG A 9 -4.16 -8.71 7.01
CA ARG A 9 -5.14 -7.63 6.98
C ARG A 9 -4.57 -6.37 7.62
N CYS A 10 -4.85 -5.23 7.01
CA CYS A 10 -4.54 -3.94 7.62
C CYS A 10 -5.25 -3.84 8.98
N PHE A 11 -4.52 -3.39 10.00
CA PHE A 11 -5.03 -3.21 11.35
C PHE A 11 -5.61 -4.48 12.00
N ASN A 12 -5.10 -5.68 11.66
CA ASN A 12 -5.55 -6.95 12.23
C ASN A 12 -5.50 -6.98 13.77
N ASP A 13 -4.53 -6.27 14.35
CA ASP A 13 -4.33 -6.18 15.81
C ASP A 13 -5.30 -5.20 16.49
N TYR A 14 -6.10 -4.47 15.72
CA TYR A 14 -7.05 -3.49 16.23
C TYR A 14 -8.47 -4.02 16.16
N LYS A 15 -9.18 -3.90 17.27
CA LYS A 15 -10.61 -4.14 17.32
C LYS A 15 -11.31 -3.11 16.41
N PHE A 16 -12.18 -3.54 15.50
CA PHE A 16 -12.92 -2.64 14.60
C PHE A 16 -13.99 -1.83 15.35
N TYR A 17 -13.60 -0.68 15.89
CA TYR A 17 -14.44 0.22 16.69
C TYR A 17 -14.12 1.68 16.37
N LEU A 18 -14.94 2.61 16.91
CA LEU A 18 -14.77 4.06 16.75
C LEU A 18 -13.34 4.54 17.10
N ASP A 19 -12.68 3.88 18.05
CA ASP A 19 -11.31 4.20 18.45
C ASP A 19 -10.32 4.03 17.28
N LEU A 20 -10.45 2.96 16.47
CA LEU A 20 -9.58 2.75 15.31
C LEU A 20 -9.78 3.85 14.26
N ILE A 21 -11.03 4.26 14.02
CA ILE A 21 -11.36 5.35 13.11
C ILE A 21 -10.67 6.63 13.60
N PHE A 22 -10.79 6.95 14.89
CA PHE A 22 -10.14 8.11 15.48
C PHE A 22 -8.61 8.06 15.35
N MET A 23 -7.99 6.90 15.62
CA MET A 23 -6.55 6.73 15.46
C MET A 23 -6.12 6.96 13.99
N ILE A 24 -6.87 6.46 13.01
CA ILE A 24 -6.58 6.68 11.58
C ILE A 24 -6.70 8.17 11.22
N CYS A 25 -7.74 8.85 11.71
CA CYS A 25 -7.89 10.30 11.55
C CYS A 25 -6.74 11.09 12.20
N LYS A 26 -6.16 10.57 13.29
CA LYS A 26 -4.97 11.13 13.96
C LYS A 26 -3.64 10.73 13.30
N GLY A 27 -3.69 10.01 12.17
CA GLY A 27 -2.49 9.69 11.39
C GLY A 27 -1.97 8.26 11.57
N LEU A 28 -2.68 7.38 12.28
CA LEU A 28 -2.33 5.96 12.31
C LEU A 28 -2.37 5.40 10.88
N ARG A 29 -1.28 4.74 10.47
CA ARG A 29 -1.16 4.06 9.17
C ARG A 29 -0.66 2.62 9.35
N PRO A 30 -0.99 1.72 8.41
CA PRO A 30 -0.47 0.36 8.43
C PRO A 30 1.06 0.35 8.41
N LYS A 31 1.66 -0.59 9.12
CA LYS A 31 3.12 -0.76 9.17
C LYS A 31 3.59 -1.82 8.17
N PHE A 32 4.76 -1.59 7.59
CA PHE A 32 5.43 -2.58 6.74
C PHE A 32 6.28 -3.52 7.59
N LYS A 33 6.48 -4.73 7.10
CA LYS A 33 7.47 -5.66 7.66
C LYS A 33 8.87 -5.28 7.16
N PRO A 34 9.93 -5.69 7.88
CA PRO A 34 11.30 -5.61 7.34
C PRO A 34 11.42 -6.38 6.02
N GLY A 35 12.33 -5.93 5.16
CA GLY A 35 12.61 -6.55 3.87
C GLY A 35 11.71 -6.10 2.73
N ILE A 36 10.76 -5.18 2.94
CA ILE A 36 10.03 -4.55 1.83
C ILE A 36 10.90 -3.43 1.22
N PRO A 37 10.98 -3.31 -0.12
CA PRO A 37 11.79 -2.28 -0.78
C PRO A 37 11.37 -0.88 -0.32
N GLU A 38 12.36 -0.04 -0.01
CA GLU A 38 12.16 1.33 0.49
C GLU A 38 11.35 2.17 -0.49
N TYR A 39 11.67 2.06 -1.79
CA TYR A 39 10.91 2.73 -2.86
C TYR A 39 9.43 2.36 -2.87
N TYR A 40 9.10 1.10 -2.57
CA TYR A 40 7.71 0.65 -2.47
C TYR A 40 7.02 1.19 -1.22
N VAL A 41 7.73 1.19 -0.08
CA VAL A 41 7.23 1.77 1.18
C VAL A 41 6.95 3.27 1.01
N GLU A 42 7.84 4.00 0.35
CA GLU A 42 7.68 5.42 0.08
C GLU A 42 6.44 5.69 -0.77
N LEU A 43 6.28 4.98 -1.89
CA LEU A 43 5.09 5.10 -2.76
C LEU A 43 3.81 4.80 -1.98
N ALA A 44 3.82 3.75 -1.16
CA ALA A 44 2.66 3.40 -0.37
C ALA A 44 2.32 4.46 0.69
N ASN A 45 3.33 5.05 1.35
CA ASN A 45 3.14 6.17 2.27
C ASN A 45 2.59 7.41 1.57
N GLN A 46 3.06 7.73 0.35
CA GLN A 46 2.51 8.80 -0.48
C GLN A 46 1.02 8.58 -0.77
N CYS A 47 0.62 7.35 -1.14
CA CYS A 47 -0.79 7.00 -1.35
C CYS A 47 -1.65 7.09 -0.08
N MET A 48 -1.04 6.91 1.09
CA MET A 48 -1.69 6.98 2.40
C MET A 48 -1.57 8.35 3.08
N ASN A 49 -1.13 9.39 2.35
CA ASN A 49 -0.96 10.73 2.91
C ASN A 49 -2.29 11.25 3.51
N SER A 50 -2.20 11.89 4.68
CA SER A 50 -3.33 12.51 5.36
C SER A 50 -3.96 13.61 4.50
N GLU A 51 -3.14 14.37 3.79
CA GLU A 51 -3.53 15.41 2.85
C GLU A 51 -3.88 14.77 1.49
N PRO A 52 -5.16 14.77 1.06
CA PRO A 52 -5.57 14.13 -0.18
C PRO A 52 -4.86 14.66 -1.43
N GLU A 53 -4.53 15.94 -1.45
CA GLU A 53 -3.82 16.64 -2.52
C GLU A 53 -2.35 16.21 -2.66
N LYS A 54 -1.75 15.65 -1.60
CA LYS A 54 -0.39 15.09 -1.62
C LYS A 54 -0.36 13.64 -2.08
N ARG A 55 -1.53 13.01 -2.31
CA ARG A 55 -1.59 11.65 -2.82
C ARG A 55 -1.32 11.65 -4.32
N PRO A 56 -0.50 10.72 -4.82
CA PRO A 56 -0.22 10.63 -6.24
C PRO A 56 -1.48 10.24 -7.01
N LYS A 57 -1.57 10.70 -8.25
CA LYS A 57 -2.63 10.27 -9.17
C LYS A 57 -2.38 8.83 -9.58
N ILE A 58 -3.45 8.12 -9.96
CA ILE A 58 -3.35 6.73 -10.42
C ILE A 58 -2.36 6.58 -11.59
N ILE A 59 -2.30 7.57 -12.49
CA ILE A 59 -1.39 7.60 -13.64
C ILE A 59 0.07 7.63 -13.18
N GLU A 60 0.39 8.40 -12.14
CA GLU A 60 1.74 8.49 -11.58
C GLU A 60 2.16 7.19 -10.89
N ILE A 61 1.20 6.54 -10.20
CA ILE A 61 1.43 5.23 -9.57
C ILE A 61 1.73 4.18 -10.65
N ILE A 62 0.91 4.11 -11.71
CA ILE A 62 1.12 3.18 -12.82
C ILE A 62 2.48 3.41 -13.48
N ALA A 63 2.81 4.67 -13.78
CA ALA A 63 4.09 5.02 -14.40
C ALA A 63 5.29 4.55 -13.55
N LYS A 64 5.26 4.77 -12.23
CA LYS A 64 6.31 4.28 -11.32
C LYS A 64 6.42 2.76 -11.30
N LEU A 65 5.29 2.05 -11.25
CA LEU A 65 5.28 0.59 -11.25
C LEU A 65 5.81 0.02 -12.58
N ASP A 66 5.44 0.61 -13.70
CA ASP A 66 5.92 0.23 -15.03
C ASP A 66 7.42 0.48 -15.18
N GLU A 67 7.93 1.59 -14.65
CA GLU A 67 9.36 1.91 -14.60
C GLU A 67 10.14 0.84 -13.84
N TRP A 68 9.72 0.51 -12.61
CA TRP A 68 10.37 -0.53 -11.81
C TRP A 68 10.32 -1.90 -12.49
N LEU A 69 9.21 -2.22 -13.13
CA LEU A 69 9.06 -3.48 -13.86
C LEU A 69 9.99 -3.57 -15.07
N LYS A 70 10.21 -2.47 -15.81
CA LYS A 70 11.20 -2.41 -16.89
C LYS A 70 12.62 -2.60 -16.37
N ILE A 71 12.95 -1.86 -15.31
CA ILE A 71 14.24 -1.93 -14.61
C ILE A 71 14.56 -3.39 -14.22
N ILE A 72 13.60 -4.11 -13.63
CA ILE A 72 13.77 -5.51 -13.20
C ILE A 72 13.83 -6.46 -14.41
N LYS A 73 12.99 -6.27 -15.44
CA LYS A 73 12.95 -7.17 -16.60
C LYS A 73 14.20 -7.12 -17.48
N ASN A 74 14.85 -5.97 -17.58
CA ASN A 74 16.06 -5.78 -18.39
C ASN A 74 17.25 -6.69 -17.95
N GLU A 75 17.16 -7.40 -16.82
CA GLU A 75 18.17 -8.40 -16.42
C GLU A 75 17.98 -9.79 -17.06
N ASN A 76 16.76 -10.14 -17.52
CA ASN A 76 16.54 -11.45 -18.14
C ASN A 76 17.09 -11.54 -19.56
N GLU A 77 17.24 -10.40 -20.24
CA GLU A 77 17.72 -10.33 -21.64
C GLU A 77 19.25 -10.22 -21.73
N ASN A 78 19.92 -9.67 -20.72
CA ASN A 78 21.38 -9.45 -20.73
C ASN A 78 22.22 -10.63 -20.21
N LYS A 79 21.62 -11.83 -20.03
CA LYS A 79 22.39 -13.05 -19.69
C LYS A 79 23.04 -13.74 -20.89
N ASN A 80 22.74 -13.28 -22.10
CA ASN A 80 23.41 -13.72 -23.31
C ASN A 80 24.07 -12.50 -23.95
N GLU A 81 25.37 -12.61 -24.21
CA GLU A 81 26.23 -11.67 -24.93
C GLU A 81 27.01 -10.68 -24.06
N ASN A 82 28.34 -10.84 -24.16
CA ASN A 82 29.36 -10.04 -23.51
C ASN A 82 29.35 -8.58 -24.03
N GLU A 83 30.02 -7.71 -23.26
CA GLU A 83 30.53 -6.37 -23.65
C GLU A 83 29.59 -5.16 -23.50
N SER A 84 29.54 -4.61 -22.29
CA SER A 84 30.10 -3.26 -22.02
C SER A 84 29.94 -2.93 -20.54
N GLU A 85 31.05 -3.06 -19.82
CA GLU A 85 31.28 -2.41 -18.54
C GLU A 85 31.16 -0.89 -18.74
N ASN A 86 30.05 -0.30 -18.31
CA ASN A 86 29.92 1.08 -17.85
C ASN A 86 28.48 1.30 -17.38
N SER A 87 28.08 0.61 -16.30
CA SER A 87 26.87 0.97 -15.57
C SER A 87 27.30 1.62 -14.27
N ASP A 88 27.05 2.93 -14.14
CA ASP A 88 27.27 3.65 -12.89
C ASP A 88 26.61 2.88 -11.74
N GLU A 89 27.41 2.24 -10.88
CA GLU A 89 26.92 1.42 -9.77
C GLU A 89 26.04 2.21 -8.78
N ASN A 90 26.07 3.54 -8.89
CA ASN A 90 25.32 4.52 -8.11
C ASN A 90 24.03 5.05 -8.79
N SER A 91 23.68 4.59 -10.00
CA SER A 91 22.42 4.98 -10.64
C SER A 91 21.22 4.55 -9.77
N SER A 92 20.18 5.38 -9.74
CA SER A 92 18.93 5.10 -9.02
C SER A 92 18.31 3.77 -9.44
N GLU A 93 18.46 3.39 -10.71
CA GLU A 93 17.97 2.12 -11.24
C GLU A 93 18.67 0.92 -10.58
N SER A 94 20.00 0.97 -10.41
CA SER A 94 20.78 -0.09 -9.75
C SER A 94 20.33 -0.29 -8.29
N ARG A 95 20.04 0.80 -7.59
CA ARG A 95 19.52 0.76 -6.21
C ARG A 95 18.12 0.15 -6.13
N ILE A 96 17.22 0.55 -7.03
CA ILE A 96 15.87 -0.03 -7.14
C ILE A 96 15.98 -1.54 -7.34
N LYS A 97 16.75 -1.99 -8.35
CA LYS A 97 16.97 -3.41 -8.62
C LYS A 97 17.42 -4.18 -7.39
N LYS A 98 18.50 -3.72 -6.75
CA LYS A 98 19.09 -4.37 -5.57
C LYS A 98 18.07 -4.54 -4.44
N GLN A 99 17.27 -3.51 -4.14
CA GLN A 99 16.26 -3.60 -3.08
C GLN A 99 15.15 -4.61 -3.39
N PHE A 100 14.66 -4.66 -4.63
CA PHE A 100 13.62 -5.62 -5.02
C PHE A 100 14.16 -7.07 -5.00
N LEU A 101 15.39 -7.30 -5.48
CA LEU A 101 16.04 -8.61 -5.41
C LEU A 101 16.27 -9.07 -3.96
N GLU A 102 16.78 -8.18 -3.11
CA GLU A 102 16.99 -8.47 -1.69
C GLU A 102 15.66 -8.81 -0.97
N SER A 103 14.61 -8.06 -1.28
CA SER A 103 13.25 -8.34 -0.78
C SER A 103 12.77 -9.74 -1.20
N ASP A 104 13.01 -10.14 -2.45
CA ASP A 104 12.63 -11.46 -2.93
C ASP A 104 13.38 -12.57 -2.19
N GLU A 105 14.69 -12.41 -1.95
CA GLU A 105 15.47 -13.38 -1.16
C GLU A 105 15.00 -13.46 0.30
N ILE A 106 14.70 -12.33 0.93
CA ILE A 106 14.12 -12.29 2.28
C ILE A 106 12.76 -13.00 2.30
N SER A 107 11.92 -12.76 1.28
CA SER A 107 10.58 -13.37 1.19
C SER A 107 10.64 -14.90 1.12
N LYS A 108 11.64 -15.47 0.42
CA LYS A 108 11.87 -16.93 0.36
C LYS A 108 12.28 -17.51 1.71
N SER A 109 13.01 -16.75 2.53
CA SER A 109 13.50 -17.18 3.83
C SER A 109 12.46 -17.11 4.96
N LEU A 110 11.42 -16.28 4.81
CA LEU A 110 10.40 -16.07 5.83
C LEU A 110 9.28 -17.11 5.71
N PRO A 111 8.76 -17.64 6.84
CA PRO A 111 7.64 -18.55 6.80
C PRO A 111 6.39 -17.85 6.27
N THR A 112 5.74 -18.45 5.27
CA THR A 112 4.44 -18.00 4.76
C THR A 112 3.42 -18.00 5.90
N ILE A 113 2.99 -16.82 6.32
CA ILE A 113 1.93 -16.69 7.32
C ILE A 113 0.62 -17.11 6.66
N THR A 114 0.26 -18.37 6.85
CA THR A 114 -1.08 -18.88 6.60
C THR A 114 -1.93 -18.57 7.82
N GLU A 115 -2.31 -17.30 8.00
CA GLU A 115 -3.40 -17.00 8.93
C GLU A 115 -4.65 -17.71 8.39
N LYS A 116 -5.11 -18.75 9.10
CA LYS A 116 -6.42 -19.36 8.87
C LYS A 116 -7.43 -18.23 8.81
N LEU A 117 -7.94 -17.94 7.61
CA LEU A 117 -8.92 -16.89 7.38
C LEU A 117 -10.28 -17.37 7.92
N ASN A 118 -10.39 -17.50 9.24
CA ASN A 118 -11.63 -17.88 9.90
C ASN A 118 -12.60 -16.69 9.75
N ASN A 119 -13.44 -16.79 8.72
CA ASN A 119 -14.79 -16.25 8.60
C ASN A 119 -15.07 -14.91 9.29
N ALA A 120 -14.65 -13.80 8.68
CA ALA A 120 -15.32 -12.49 8.77
C ALA A 120 -14.62 -11.48 7.85
N TYR A 121 -14.78 -11.61 6.54
CA TYR A 121 -14.79 -10.43 5.67
C TYR A 121 -16.13 -10.38 4.97
N THR A 122 -17.14 -9.95 5.71
CA THR A 122 -18.25 -9.24 5.10
C THR A 122 -18.06 -7.79 5.55
N SER A 123 -18.06 -6.85 4.61
CA SER A 123 -18.22 -5.45 5.00
C SER A 123 -19.53 -5.37 5.78
N LYS A 124 -19.47 -5.16 7.10
CA LYS A 124 -20.67 -4.79 7.83
C LYS A 124 -21.11 -3.45 7.25
N ARG A 125 -22.32 -3.38 6.71
CA ARG A 125 -22.92 -2.11 6.28
C ARG A 125 -23.02 -1.22 7.51
N TYR A 126 -22.24 -0.15 7.56
CA TYR A 126 -22.41 0.89 8.57
C TYR A 126 -23.61 1.74 8.18
N HIS A 127 -24.60 1.83 9.08
CA HIS A 127 -25.68 2.80 8.93
C HIS A 127 -25.09 4.20 9.19
N ILE A 128 -24.92 4.98 8.13
CA ILE A 128 -24.37 6.36 8.19
C ILE A 128 -25.13 7.23 9.22
N SER A 129 -26.40 6.92 9.45
CA SER A 129 -27.26 7.54 10.46
C SER A 129 -26.78 7.38 11.92
N GLU A 130 -26.03 6.33 12.25
CA GLU A 130 -25.51 6.11 13.61
C GLU A 130 -24.22 6.90 13.92
N ILE A 131 -23.54 7.40 12.89
CA ILE A 131 -22.28 8.14 13.03
C ILE A 131 -22.57 9.60 13.39
N GLY A 132 -23.60 10.19 12.80
CA GLY A 132 -24.00 11.58 13.04
C GLY A 132 -24.51 11.87 14.46
N SER A 133 -24.96 10.84 15.19
CA SER A 133 -25.45 11.01 16.56
C SER A 133 -24.36 10.94 17.64
N LYS A 134 -23.15 10.45 17.31
CA LYS A 134 -22.06 10.22 18.28
C LYS A 134 -20.93 11.25 18.22
N SER A 135 -20.88 12.09 17.18
CA SER A 135 -19.86 13.13 17.01
C SER A 135 -20.49 14.40 16.41
N PRO A 136 -20.92 15.37 17.22
CA PRO A 136 -21.56 16.60 16.74
C PRO A 136 -20.71 17.45 15.78
N ASP A 137 -19.39 17.25 15.77
CA ASP A 137 -18.45 18.03 14.95
C ASP A 137 -18.35 17.58 13.48
N LEU A 138 -19.05 16.49 13.07
CA LEU A 138 -19.09 16.03 11.68
C LEU A 138 -20.25 16.66 10.90
N HIS A 139 -20.31 18.00 10.90
CA HIS A 139 -21.35 18.74 10.16
C HIS A 139 -21.12 18.81 8.63
N ILE A 140 -20.17 18.04 8.09
CA ILE A 140 -19.65 18.22 6.72
C ILE A 140 -20.24 17.23 5.69
N PHE A 141 -20.90 16.14 6.09
CA PHE A 141 -21.34 15.11 5.11
C PHE A 141 -22.84 15.09 4.79
N SER A 142 -23.66 16.03 5.27
CA SER A 142 -25.11 15.98 5.08
C SER A 142 -25.63 16.61 3.77
N LYS A 143 -24.80 16.76 2.74
CA LYS A 143 -25.27 17.21 1.41
C LYS A 143 -24.52 16.50 0.30
N THR A 144 -25.03 15.34 -0.11
CA THR A 144 -25.57 15.07 -1.46
C THR A 144 -25.67 13.55 -1.70
N ALA A 145 -26.89 13.04 -1.71
CA ALA A 145 -27.28 11.87 -2.51
C ALA A 145 -28.81 11.84 -2.54
N LYS A 146 -29.39 12.59 -3.48
CA LYS A 146 -30.77 12.38 -3.89
C LYS A 146 -30.75 11.13 -4.77
N VAL A 147 -31.22 10.01 -4.23
CA VAL A 147 -31.49 8.81 -5.03
C VAL A 147 -32.74 9.13 -5.87
N PRO A 148 -32.74 8.92 -7.20
CA PRO A 148 -33.95 9.04 -8.00
C PRO A 148 -34.88 7.87 -7.67
N ASP A 149 -36.16 8.17 -7.47
CA ASP A 149 -37.21 7.16 -7.32
C ASP A 149 -37.47 6.49 -8.68
N ASP A 150 -37.40 5.16 -8.71
CA ASP A 150 -38.10 4.28 -9.65
C ASP A 150 -38.81 3.19 -8.83
#